data_AF-A0A2M9PBF6-F1
#
_entry.id   AF-A0A2M9PBF6-F1
#
_cell.length_a   1.000
_cell.length_b   1.000
_cell.length_c   1.000
_cell.angle_alpha   90.00
_cell.angle_beta   90.00
_cell.angle_gamma   90.00
#
_symmetry.space_group_name_H-M   'P 1'
#
loop_
_entity.id
_entity.type
_entity.pdbx_description
1 polymer ?
#
loop_
_entity_poly.entity_id
_entity_poly.type
_entity_poly.pdbx_seq_one_letter_code
_entity_poly.pdbx_strand_id
1 'polypeptide(L)'
;MTSGVAARYATAVFELAREGGSIEKVEADLAAIEAALAESPELREMISSPVFSRQDTVNAVRAIADRMGLGLEVKNTLALMASNRRL
;
A
#
# COMPACT_ATOMS: atom_id res chain seq x y z
N MET A 1 7.19 -12.27 -13.58
CA MET A 1 8.10 -12.58 -12.46
C MET A 1 7.95 -11.56 -11.32
N THR A 2 6.73 -11.39 -10.81
CA THR A 2 6.38 -10.36 -9.80
C THR A 2 6.00 -10.95 -8.43
N SER A 3 5.74 -12.26 -8.37
CA SER A 3 5.22 -12.95 -7.16
C SER A 3 6.19 -12.95 -5.97
N GLY A 4 7.50 -13.15 -6.17
CA GLY A 4 8.46 -13.27 -5.06
C GLY A 4 8.70 -11.98 -4.27
N VAL A 5 8.50 -10.82 -4.90
CA VAL A 5 8.68 -9.51 -4.25
C VAL A 5 7.41 -9.10 -3.52
N ALA A 6 6.24 -9.27 -4.16
CA ALA A 6 4.95 -9.03 -3.53
C ALA A 6 4.74 -9.91 -2.28
N ALA A 7 5.08 -11.20 -2.37
CA ALA A 7 5.00 -12.11 -1.22
C ALA A 7 5.88 -11.65 -0.05
N ARG A 8 7.08 -11.12 -0.31
CA ARG A 8 8.01 -10.67 0.74
C ARG A 8 7.51 -9.41 1.47
N TYR A 9 6.86 -8.49 0.76
CA TYR A 9 6.20 -7.34 1.41
C TYR A 9 4.94 -7.75 2.15
N ALA A 10 4.14 -8.67 1.60
CA ALA A 10 2.97 -9.21 2.28
C ALA A 10 3.35 -9.90 3.59
N THR A 11 4.41 -10.71 3.60
CA THR A 11 4.95 -11.31 4.82
C THR A 11 5.45 -10.26 5.81
N ALA A 12 6.15 -9.22 5.35
CA ALA A 12 6.62 -8.14 6.23
C ALA A 12 5.46 -7.38 6.90
N VAL A 13 4.40 -7.07 6.16
CA VAL A 13 3.18 -6.45 6.69
C VAL A 13 2.50 -7.36 7.70
N PHE A 14 2.36 -8.65 7.36
CA PHE A 14 1.74 -9.63 8.24
C PHE A 14 2.52 -9.80 9.56
N GLU A 15 3.85 -9.91 9.51
CA GLU A 15 4.69 -10.00 10.71
C GLU A 15 4.61 -8.71 11.55
N LEU A 16 4.65 -7.53 10.92
CA LEU A 16 4.45 -6.25 11.62
C LEU A 16 3.08 -6.19 12.31
N ALA A 17 2.02 -6.62 11.63
CA ALA A 17 0.67 -6.65 12.17
C ALA A 17 0.54 -7.65 13.34
N ARG A 18 1.23 -8.79 13.24
CA ARG A 18 1.25 -9.82 14.27
C ARG A 18 2.00 -9.36 15.51
N GLU A 19 3.15 -8.72 15.35
CA GLU A 19 3.93 -8.15 16.46
C GLU A 19 3.19 -6.99 17.14
N GLY A 20 2.47 -6.17 16.37
CA GLY A 20 1.68 -5.04 16.87
C GLY A 20 0.31 -5.42 17.45
N GLY A 21 -0.13 -6.68 17.32
CA GLY A 21 -1.49 -7.09 17.70
C GLY A 21 -2.59 -6.43 16.86
N SER A 22 -2.26 -5.96 15.67
CA SER A 22 -3.08 -5.14 14.78
C SER A 22 -3.56 -5.91 13.53
N ILE A 23 -3.50 -7.25 13.55
CA ILE A 23 -3.86 -8.11 12.40
C ILE A 23 -5.25 -7.77 11.84
N GLU A 24 -6.28 -7.67 12.68
CA GLU A 24 -7.64 -7.34 12.24
C GLU A 24 -7.72 -5.97 11.58
N LYS A 25 -6.95 -4.99 12.09
CA LYS A 25 -6.88 -3.64 11.53
C LYS A 25 -6.17 -3.65 10.18
N VAL A 26 -5.07 -4.40 10.05
CA VAL A 26 -4.33 -4.54 8.80
C VAL A 26 -5.16 -5.25 7.74
N GLU A 27 -5.95 -6.25 8.12
CA GLU A 27 -6.89 -6.92 7.20
C GLU A 27 -7.96 -5.94 6.68
N ALA A 28 -8.57 -5.16 7.58
CA ALA A 28 -9.52 -4.13 7.20
C ALA A 28 -8.89 -3.05 6.30
N ASP A 29 -7.68 -2.61 6.63
CA ASP A 29 -6.92 -1.63 5.85
C ASP A 29 -6.60 -2.17 4.44
N LEU A 30 -6.19 -3.43 4.31
CA LEU A 30 -5.93 -4.08 3.02
C LEU A 30 -7.19 -4.19 2.17
N ALA A 31 -8.31 -4.61 2.77
CA ALA A 31 -9.60 -4.67 2.08
C ALA A 31 -10.04 -3.28 1.59
N ALA A 32 -9.82 -2.24 2.40
CA ALA A 32 -10.13 -0.87 2.01
C ALA A 32 -9.26 -0.41 0.82
N ILE A 33 -7.96 -0.76 0.81
CA ILE A 33 -7.06 -0.44 -0.31
C ILE A 33 -7.48 -1.16 -1.58
N GLU A 34 -7.83 -2.45 -1.48
CA GLU A 34 -8.31 -3.23 -2.62
C GLU A 34 -9.59 -2.61 -3.21
N ALA A 35 -10.53 -2.22 -2.36
CA ALA A 35 -11.73 -1.51 -2.78
C ALA A 35 -11.40 -0.17 -3.46
N ALA A 36 -10.52 0.65 -2.87
CA ALA A 36 -10.11 1.92 -3.45
C ALA A 36 -9.43 1.76 -4.82
N LEU A 37 -8.61 0.72 -5.00
CA LEU A 37 -8.00 0.38 -6.29
C LEU A 37 -9.03 -0.12 -7.29
N ALA A 38 -10.02 -0.91 -6.84
CA ALA A 38 -11.10 -1.38 -7.71
C ALA A 38 -11.96 -0.20 -8.20
N GLU A 39 -12.33 0.71 -7.30
CA GLU A 39 -13.19 1.87 -7.56
C GLU A 39 -12.52 2.99 -8.35
N SER A 40 -11.18 3.14 -8.27
CA SER A 40 -10.45 4.17 -9.02
C SER A 40 -9.47 3.58 -10.05
N PRO A 41 -9.88 3.55 -11.33
CA PRO A 41 -8.98 3.26 -12.46
C PRO A 41 -7.79 4.22 -12.53
N GLU A 42 -7.99 5.49 -12.20
CA GLU A 42 -6.98 6.54 -12.22
C GLU A 42 -5.90 6.27 -11.16
N LEU A 43 -6.29 5.75 -10.00
CA LEU A 43 -5.36 5.34 -8.96
C LEU A 43 -4.45 4.21 -9.44
N ARG A 44 -5.03 3.18 -10.07
CA ARG A 44 -4.27 2.07 -10.68
C ARG A 44 -3.33 2.57 -11.78
N GLU A 45 -3.80 3.48 -12.61
CA GLU A 45 -3.00 4.06 -13.68
C GLU A 45 -1.85 4.90 -13.12
N MET A 46 -2.10 5.70 -12.09
CA MET A 46 -1.06 6.49 -11.42
C MET A 46 0.03 5.61 -10.80
N ILE A 47 -0.37 4.49 -10.19
CA ILE A 47 0.55 3.55 -9.54
C ILE A 47 1.41 2.79 -10.56
N SER A 48 0.82 2.39 -11.69
CA SER A 48 1.50 1.64 -12.75
C SER A 48 2.23 2.53 -13.76
N SER A 49 1.91 3.82 -13.80
CA SER A 49 2.45 4.76 -14.78
C SER A 49 3.89 5.17 -14.46
N PRO A 50 4.82 5.04 -15.42
CA PRO A 50 6.21 5.48 -15.27
C PRO A 50 6.35 7.01 -15.32
N VAL A 51 5.28 7.74 -15.62
CA VAL A 51 5.26 9.20 -15.78
C VAL A 51 5.32 9.91 -14.44
N PHE A 52 4.72 9.34 -13.39
CA PHE A 52 4.76 9.94 -12.06
C PHE A 52 6.13 9.73 -11.40
N SER A 53 6.63 10.77 -10.75
CA SER A 53 7.86 10.65 -9.98
C SER A 53 7.61 9.75 -8.76
N ARG A 54 8.66 9.10 -8.27
CA ARG A 54 8.57 8.26 -7.07
C ARG A 54 8.01 9.04 -5.88
N GLN A 55 8.36 10.32 -5.77
CA GLN A 55 7.92 11.18 -4.68
C GLN A 55 6.43 11.49 -4.80
N ASP A 56 5.93 11.72 -6.01
CA ASP A 56 4.50 11.99 -6.24
C ASP A 56 3.66 10.76 -5.93
N THR A 57 4.08 9.57 -6.35
CA THR A 57 3.40 8.32 -6.02
C THR A 57 3.39 8.08 -4.51
N VAL A 58 4.51 8.30 -3.81
CA VAL A 58 4.57 8.17 -2.34
C VAL A 58 3.63 9.17 -1.65
N ASN A 59 3.60 10.42 -2.10
CA ASN A 59 2.75 11.46 -1.52
C ASN A 59 1.26 11.15 -1.75
N ALA A 60 0.89 10.72 -2.96
CA ALA A 60 -0.48 10.36 -3.29
C ALA A 60 -0.97 9.16 -2.47
N VAL A 61 -0.15 8.10 -2.37
CA VAL A 61 -0.47 6.91 -1.56
C VAL A 61 -0.60 7.27 -0.08
N ARG A 62 0.25 8.15 0.45
CA ARG A 62 0.12 8.65 1.83
C ARG A 62 -1.14 9.45 2.05
N ALA A 63 -1.50 10.34 1.12
CA ALA A 63 -2.70 11.16 1.21
C ALA A 63 -3.98 10.29 1.19
N ILE A 64 -3.98 9.24 0.38
CA ILE A 64 -5.08 8.27 0.32
C ILE A 64 -5.16 7.47 1.62
N ALA A 65 -4.01 6.96 2.10
CA ALA A 65 -3.95 6.25 3.37
C ALA A 65 -4.44 7.11 4.55
N ASP A 66 -4.08 8.39 4.59
CA ASP A 66 -4.57 9.35 5.60
C ASP A 66 -6.07 9.58 5.48
N ARG A 67 -6.58 9.72 4.25
CA ARG A 67 -8.01 9.94 4.01
C ARG A 67 -8.87 8.73 4.37
N MET A 68 -8.32 7.53 4.22
CA MET A 68 -8.96 6.28 4.59
C MET A 68 -8.79 5.93 6.08
N GLY A 69 -7.95 6.66 6.81
CA GLY A 69 -7.68 6.41 8.23
C GLY A 69 -6.86 5.15 8.49
N LEU A 70 -6.04 4.72 7.52
CA LEU A 70 -5.26 3.49 7.62
C LEU A 70 -4.25 3.55 8.78
N GLY A 71 -3.95 2.38 9.34
CA GLY A 71 -2.92 2.22 10.34
C GLY A 71 -1.53 2.65 9.86
N LEU A 72 -0.69 3.09 10.81
CA LEU A 72 0.67 3.55 10.54
C LEU A 72 1.53 2.47 9.86
N GLU A 73 1.32 1.20 10.21
CA GLU A 73 2.01 0.03 9.65
C GLU A 73 1.74 -0.12 8.15
N VAL A 74 0.47 -0.03 7.76
CA VAL A 74 0.03 -0.14 6.36
C VAL A 74 0.48 1.07 5.57
N LYS A 75 0.33 2.29 6.13
CA LYS A 75 0.80 3.53 5.51
C LYS A 75 2.30 3.51 5.23
N ASN A 76 3.11 3.05 6.18
CA ASN A 76 4.56 2.96 6.03
C ASN A 76 4.97 1.92 4.99
N THR A 77 4.30 0.76 4.97
CA THR A 77 4.59 -0.27 3.97
C THR A 77 4.20 0.17 2.57
N LEU A 78 3.02 0.77 2.39
CA LEU A 78 2.59 1.32 1.12
C LEU A 78 3.55 2.40 0.60
N ALA A 79 4.00 3.31 1.47
CA ALA A 79 5.01 4.31 1.10
C ALA A 79 6.35 3.66 0.70
N LEU A 80 6.76 2.58 1.38
CA LEU A 80 7.96 1.84 1.03
C LEU A 80 7.83 1.14 -0.33
N MET A 81 6.67 0.54 -0.63
CA MET A 81 6.41 -0.09 -1.93
C MET A 81 6.35 0.94 -3.06
N ALA A 82 5.72 2.09 -2.83
CA ALA A 82 5.67 3.22 -3.76
C ALA A 82 7.08 3.74 -4.10
N SER A 83 7.92 3.94 -3.07
CA SER A 83 9.31 4.37 -3.23
C SER A 83 10.13 3.37 -4.06
N ASN A 84 9.86 2.08 -3.91
CA ASN A 84 10.57 1.03 -4.63
C ASN A 84 10.06 0.75 -6.05
N ARG A 85 8.99 1.40 -6.53
CA ARG A 85 8.29 1.10 -7.79
C ARG A 85 7.82 -0.37 -7.87
N ARG A 86 7.26 -0.87 -6.76
CA ARG A 86 6.82 -2.26 -6.60
C ARG A 86 5.36 -2.39 -6.19
N LEU A 87 4.60 -1.32 -6.38
CA LEU A 87 3.14 -1.31 -6.26
C LEU A 87 2.52 -1.93 -7.52
#